data_AF-A0A2V8DGW3-F1
#
_entry.id   AF-A0A2V8DGW3-F1
#
_cell.length_a   1.000
_cell.length_b   1.000
_cell.length_c   1.000
_cell.angle_alpha   90.00
_cell.angle_beta   90.00
_cell.angle_gamma   90.00
#
_symmetry.space_group_name_H-M   'P 1'
#
loop_
_entity.id
_entity.type
_entity.pdbx_description
1 polymer ?
#
loop_
_entity_poly.entity_id
_entity_poly.type
_entity_poly.pdbx_seq_one_letter_code
_entity_poly.pdbx_strand_id
1 'polypeptide(L)'
;MNVVGQIVDDDRREIDSHATKILWIRKGAFEQIHHESNYNIYWGQTGVLRSWKVDESVAVEFRNRLNTKVSWTEEFKRFEKDFRNRQVGFDLGYNTRQYQSITTGLQVGRNFDADYLLWTALARYKVTSELSTEYSLQRLELTPDPQGQSTWIHVVRTNQFFTKDLFVRLFLQTNSAIDRNNVQVVFVYRYQPPFGTIQFAYQRGTAAFGQQSTQGNTLFVKATTVF
;
A
#
# COMPACT_ATOMS: atom_id res chain seq x y z
N MET A 1 11.72 -25.20 12.12
CA MET A 1 10.89 -25.93 11.15
C MET A 1 9.51 -25.30 11.16
N ASN A 2 9.14 -24.54 10.12
CA ASN A 2 7.82 -23.92 10.01
C ASN A 2 6.86 -24.89 9.30
N VAL A 3 5.83 -25.33 10.02
CA VAL A 3 4.72 -26.13 9.50
C VAL A 3 3.49 -25.22 9.44
N VAL A 4 3.48 -24.26 8.50
CA VAL A 4 2.25 -23.62 8.00
C VAL A 4 2.49 -23.23 6.54
N GLY A 5 1.98 -24.06 5.64
CA GLY A 5 1.51 -23.69 4.29
C GLY A 5 2.39 -22.80 3.43
N GLN A 6 3.49 -23.36 2.90
CA GLN A 6 3.83 -23.01 1.53
C GLN A 6 2.80 -23.74 0.65
N ILE A 7 1.76 -23.03 0.18
CA ILE A 7 1.02 -23.53 -0.98
C ILE A 7 2.04 -23.50 -2.10
N VAL A 8 2.48 -24.68 -2.52
CA VAL A 8 3.31 -24.80 -3.71
C VAL A 8 2.40 -24.41 -4.88
N ASP A 9 2.46 -23.14 -5.29
CA ASP A 9 1.85 -22.64 -6.53
C ASP A 9 2.69 -23.15 -7.73
N ASP A 10 2.86 -24.48 -7.83
CA ASP A 10 3.65 -25.14 -8.89
C ASP A 10 2.83 -25.36 -10.19
N ASP A 11 1.53 -25.05 -10.16
CA ASP A 11 0.62 -25.36 -11.26
C ASP A 11 0.26 -24.11 -12.11
N ARG A 12 1.26 -23.31 -12.48
CA ARG A 12 1.06 -22.05 -13.22
C ARG A 12 1.91 -21.94 -14.48
N ARG A 13 1.24 -21.56 -15.57
CA ARG A 13 1.88 -21.00 -16.78
C ARG A 13 1.56 -19.52 -16.83
N GLU A 14 2.56 -18.69 -17.09
CA GLU A 14 2.42 -17.24 -17.10
C GLU A 14 3.15 -16.63 -18.29
N ILE A 15 2.56 -15.58 -18.84
CA ILE A 15 3.27 -14.60 -19.66
C ILE A 15 3.12 -13.25 -18.97
N ASP A 16 4.25 -12.60 -18.77
CA ASP A 16 4.35 -11.24 -18.24
C ASP A 16 5.06 -10.38 -19.31
N SER A 17 4.51 -9.20 -19.57
CA SER A 17 5.11 -8.18 -20.40
C SER A 17 4.97 -6.83 -19.73
N HIS A 18 6.10 -6.22 -19.43
CA HIS A 18 6.18 -4.87 -18.89
C HIS A 18 6.90 -3.92 -19.85
N ALA A 19 6.26 -2.80 -20.18
CA ALA A 19 6.81 -1.76 -21.03
C ALA A 19 6.75 -0.40 -20.33
N THR A 20 7.89 0.27 -20.27
CA THR A 20 8.03 1.56 -19.62
C THR A 20 8.69 2.57 -20.54
N LYS A 21 8.12 3.78 -20.60
CA LYS A 21 8.67 4.89 -21.38
C LYS A 21 8.71 6.15 -20.55
N ILE A 22 9.90 6.72 -20.44
CA ILE A 22 10.13 8.04 -19.85
C ILE A 22 10.42 9.04 -20.97
N LEU A 23 9.71 10.15 -20.98
CA LEU A 23 9.95 11.30 -21.84
C LEU A 23 10.33 12.50 -20.96
N TRP A 24 11.55 13.00 -21.15
CA TRP A 24 12.02 14.23 -20.50
C TRP A 24 11.73 15.44 -21.40
N ILE A 25 11.07 16.44 -20.83
CA ILE A 25 10.73 17.68 -21.54
C ILE A 25 11.73 18.75 -21.09
N ARG A 26 12.31 19.50 -22.04
CA ARG A 26 13.39 20.46 -21.73
C ARG A 26 12.91 21.86 -21.34
N LYS A 27 11.72 22.27 -21.77
CA LYS A 27 11.17 23.63 -21.60
C LYS A 27 9.68 23.58 -21.28
N GLY A 28 9.15 24.63 -20.65
CA GLY A 28 7.75 24.74 -20.28
C GLY A 28 7.44 24.20 -18.87
N ALA A 29 6.16 24.03 -18.56
CA ALA A 29 5.68 23.66 -17.22
C ALA A 29 5.97 22.20 -16.83
N PHE A 30 6.08 21.32 -17.82
CA PHE A 30 6.30 19.89 -17.63
C PHE A 30 7.80 19.58 -17.53
N GLU A 31 8.12 18.61 -16.67
CA GLU A 31 9.47 18.08 -16.49
C GLU A 31 9.62 16.71 -17.13
N GLN A 32 8.68 15.81 -16.82
CA GLN A 32 8.75 14.41 -17.22
C GLN A 32 7.35 13.86 -17.46
N ILE A 33 7.21 13.00 -18.48
CA ILE A 33 6.05 12.13 -18.66
C ILE A 33 6.56 10.69 -18.53
N HIS A 34 5.88 9.91 -17.71
CA HIS A 34 6.19 8.51 -17.46
C HIS A 34 4.98 7.66 -17.84
N HIS A 35 5.17 6.76 -18.79
CA HIS A 35 4.17 5.79 -19.22
C HIS A 35 4.62 4.40 -18.79
N GLU A 36 3.74 3.69 -18.10
CA GLU A 36 3.94 2.30 -17.68
C GLU A 36 2.78 1.46 -18.21
N SER A 37 3.12 0.31 -18.76
CA SER A 37 2.19 -0.65 -19.31
C SER A 37 2.60 -2.04 -18.83
N ASN A 38 1.67 -2.80 -18.31
CA ASN A 38 1.93 -4.13 -17.79
C ASN A 38 0.82 -5.11 -18.17
N TYR A 39 1.20 -6.26 -18.71
CA TYR A 39 0.30 -7.31 -19.15
C TYR A 39 0.74 -8.63 -18.52
N ASN A 40 -0.13 -9.19 -17.67
CA ASN A 40 0.10 -10.51 -17.11
C ASN A 40 -1.07 -11.41 -17.49
N ILE A 41 -0.77 -12.63 -17.90
CA ILE A 41 -1.78 -13.65 -18.20
C ILE A 41 -1.34 -14.98 -17.62
N TYR A 42 -2.31 -15.69 -17.05
CA TYR A 42 -2.09 -16.85 -16.22
C TYR A 42 -3.04 -17.99 -16.60
N TRP A 43 -2.47 -19.16 -16.76
CA TRP A 43 -3.18 -20.42 -16.97
C TRP A 43 -2.80 -21.44 -15.91
N GLY A 44 -3.73 -22.34 -15.59
CA GLY A 44 -3.38 -23.60 -14.92
C GLY A 44 -2.60 -24.52 -15.86
N GLN A 45 -1.94 -25.56 -15.34
CA GLN A 45 -1.17 -26.48 -16.20
C GLN A 45 -2.04 -27.21 -17.23
N THR A 46 -3.33 -27.37 -16.94
CA THR A 46 -4.33 -27.93 -17.88
C THR A 46 -4.72 -27.00 -19.03
N GLY A 47 -4.13 -25.79 -19.09
CA GLY A 47 -4.40 -24.79 -20.13
C GLY A 47 -5.63 -23.93 -19.89
N VAL A 48 -6.32 -24.11 -18.74
CA VAL A 48 -7.46 -23.28 -18.37
C VAL A 48 -6.97 -21.89 -17.97
N LEU A 49 -7.47 -20.86 -18.66
CA LEU A 49 -7.23 -19.46 -18.28
C LEU A 49 -7.77 -19.19 -16.87
N ARG A 50 -6.88 -18.74 -15.98
CA ARG A 50 -7.19 -18.44 -14.57
C ARG A 50 -7.31 -16.95 -14.33
N SER A 51 -6.43 -16.16 -14.93
CA SER A 51 -6.50 -14.71 -14.81
C SER A 51 -5.74 -14.02 -15.93
N TRP A 52 -6.10 -12.78 -16.19
CA TRP A 52 -5.22 -11.84 -16.86
C TRP A 52 -5.41 -10.47 -16.25
N LYS A 53 -4.40 -9.63 -16.37
CA LYS A 53 -4.40 -8.27 -15.86
C LYS A 53 -3.67 -7.38 -16.84
N VAL A 54 -4.28 -6.27 -17.18
CA VAL A 54 -3.67 -5.18 -17.92
C VAL A 54 -3.69 -3.96 -17.04
N ASP A 55 -2.51 -3.40 -16.78
CA ASP A 55 -2.33 -2.14 -16.06
C ASP A 55 -1.68 -1.13 -17.01
N GLU A 56 -2.35 -0.01 -17.22
CA GLU A 56 -1.83 1.12 -17.98
C GLU A 56 -1.79 2.34 -17.07
N SER A 57 -0.71 3.11 -17.13
CA SER A 57 -0.68 4.38 -16.42
C SER A 57 0.20 5.42 -17.09
N VAL A 58 -0.23 6.68 -16.95
CA VAL A 58 0.53 7.85 -17.37
C VAL A 58 0.65 8.77 -16.17
N ALA A 59 1.89 9.03 -15.77
CA ALA A 59 2.24 10.03 -14.77
C ALA A 59 2.93 11.22 -15.43
N VAL A 60 2.62 12.42 -14.94
CA VAL A 60 3.21 13.68 -15.40
C VAL A 60 3.77 14.41 -14.20
N GLU A 61 5.07 14.71 -14.25
CA GLU A 61 5.77 15.52 -13.26
C GLU A 61 5.91 16.94 -13.80
N PHE A 62 5.53 17.91 -12.97
CA PHE A 62 5.62 19.33 -13.28
C PHE A 62 6.83 19.93 -12.57
N ARG A 63 7.45 20.95 -13.17
CA ARG A 63 8.64 21.61 -12.60
C ARG A 63 8.37 22.33 -11.27
N ASN A 64 7.10 22.67 -11.01
CA ASN A 64 6.66 23.23 -9.74
C ASN A 64 6.39 22.15 -8.67
N ARG A 65 6.81 20.90 -8.91
CA ARG A 65 6.71 19.74 -8.01
C ARG A 65 5.30 19.19 -7.78
N LEU A 66 4.33 19.67 -8.57
CA LEU A 66 3.08 18.95 -8.73
C LEU A 66 3.33 17.69 -9.56
N ASN A 67 2.56 16.65 -9.29
CA ASN A 67 2.49 15.46 -10.11
C ASN A 67 1.06 14.99 -10.24
N THR A 68 0.75 14.37 -11.37
CA THR A 68 -0.55 13.76 -11.60
C THR A 68 -0.36 12.39 -12.22
N LYS A 69 -1.20 11.42 -11.85
CA LYS A 69 -1.22 10.09 -12.46
C LYS A 69 -2.63 9.74 -12.88
N VAL A 70 -2.78 9.23 -14.09
CA VAL A 70 -3.98 8.51 -14.53
C VAL A 70 -3.60 7.04 -14.63
N SER A 71 -4.41 6.16 -14.07
CA SER A 71 -4.25 4.72 -14.16
C SER A 71 -5.53 4.06 -14.67
N TRP A 72 -5.36 2.98 -15.42
CA TRP A 72 -6.42 2.11 -15.86
C TRP A 72 -5.97 0.67 -15.64
N THR A 73 -6.84 -0.11 -15.04
CA THR A 73 -6.63 -1.54 -14.86
C THR A 73 -7.85 -2.28 -15.38
N GLU A 74 -7.62 -3.31 -16.17
CA GLU A 74 -8.63 -4.31 -16.48
C GLU A 74 -8.11 -5.68 -16.08
N GLU A 75 -8.95 -6.47 -15.43
CA GLU A 75 -8.54 -7.75 -14.89
C GLU A 75 -9.67 -8.77 -15.04
N PHE A 76 -9.27 -9.98 -15.40
CA PHE A 76 -10.09 -11.17 -15.33
C PHE A 76 -9.56 -12.09 -14.24
N LYS A 77 -10.45 -12.64 -13.41
CA LYS A 77 -10.12 -13.73 -12.49
C LYS A 77 -11.19 -14.80 -12.52
N ARG A 78 -10.77 -16.06 -12.54
CA ARG A 78 -11.62 -17.25 -12.48
C ARG A 78 -11.41 -17.99 -11.17
N PHE A 79 -12.42 -17.94 -10.30
CA PHE A 79 -12.50 -18.71 -9.06
C PHE A 79 -13.69 -19.69 -9.15
N GLU A 80 -14.69 -19.52 -8.30
CA GLU A 80 -15.98 -20.24 -8.36
C GLU A 80 -16.80 -19.80 -9.59
N LYS A 81 -16.53 -18.59 -10.08
CA LYS A 81 -17.09 -18.02 -11.31
C LYS A 81 -16.09 -17.05 -11.95
N ASP A 82 -16.48 -16.54 -13.10
CA ASP A 82 -15.72 -15.55 -13.86
C ASP A 82 -16.01 -14.14 -13.33
N PHE A 83 -14.95 -13.44 -12.93
CA PHE A 83 -14.99 -12.06 -12.49
C PHE A 83 -14.27 -11.16 -13.49
N ARG A 84 -14.91 -10.04 -13.82
CA ARG A 84 -14.35 -8.95 -14.63
C ARG A 84 -14.24 -7.72 -13.77
N ASN A 85 -13.01 -7.37 -13.43
CA ASN A 85 -12.69 -6.19 -12.65
C ASN A 85 -12.16 -5.11 -13.59
N ARG A 86 -12.59 -3.87 -13.36
CA ARG A 86 -12.10 -2.70 -14.09
C ARG A 86 -11.92 -1.56 -13.14
N GLN A 87 -10.94 -0.73 -13.40
CA GLN A 87 -10.59 0.38 -12.52
C GLN A 87 -10.03 1.53 -13.35
N VAL A 88 -10.46 2.74 -13.01
CA VAL A 88 -9.84 3.99 -13.45
C VAL A 88 -9.46 4.77 -12.20
N GLY A 89 -8.22 5.22 -12.13
CA GLY A 89 -7.69 6.01 -11.03
C GLY A 89 -7.11 7.33 -11.51
N PHE A 90 -7.30 8.38 -10.72
CA PHE A 90 -6.63 9.66 -10.87
C PHE A 90 -6.00 10.05 -9.54
N ASP A 91 -4.72 10.38 -9.56
CA ASP A 91 -3.98 10.90 -8.42
C ASP A 91 -3.44 12.30 -8.74
N LEU A 92 -3.49 13.18 -7.75
CA LEU A 92 -2.86 14.49 -7.74
C LEU A 92 -1.96 14.59 -6.51
N GLY A 93 -0.69 14.89 -6.73
CA GLY A 93 0.32 15.03 -5.70
C GLY A 93 1.08 16.35 -5.76
N TYR A 94 1.62 16.73 -4.61
CA TYR A 94 2.62 17.78 -4.45
C TYR A 94 3.71 17.25 -3.53
N ASN A 95 4.98 17.30 -3.97
CA ASN A 95 6.10 16.77 -3.20
C ASN A 95 7.20 17.83 -3.04
N THR A 96 7.72 17.99 -1.83
CA THR A 96 8.91 18.81 -1.57
C THR A 96 10.15 17.94 -1.44
N ARG A 97 11.32 18.52 -1.65
CA ARG A 97 12.59 17.78 -1.53
C ARG A 97 12.91 17.29 -0.10
N GLN A 98 12.13 17.67 0.92
CA GLN A 98 12.42 17.44 2.35
C GLN A 98 11.53 16.39 3.02
N TYR A 99 11.05 15.38 2.28
CA TYR A 99 10.11 14.38 2.82
C TYR A 99 8.80 15.04 3.29
N GLN A 100 8.24 15.93 2.47
CA GLN A 100 6.91 16.45 2.70
C GLN A 100 6.12 16.31 1.42
N SER A 101 4.98 15.64 1.50
CA SER A 101 4.14 15.43 0.33
C SER A 101 2.68 15.35 0.73
N ILE A 102 1.82 15.84 -0.15
CA ILE A 102 0.39 15.62 -0.07
C ILE A 102 -0.03 14.97 -1.38
N THR A 103 -0.82 13.92 -1.30
CA THR A 103 -1.37 13.22 -2.46
C THR A 103 -2.81 12.89 -2.19
N THR A 104 -3.67 13.16 -3.15
CA THR A 104 -5.08 12.81 -3.11
C THR A 104 -5.42 12.02 -4.36
N GLY A 105 -6.25 10.99 -4.20
CA GLY A 105 -6.64 10.12 -5.30
C GLY A 105 -8.12 9.82 -5.29
N LEU A 106 -8.62 9.50 -6.47
CA LEU A 106 -10.01 9.15 -6.73
C LEU A 106 -10.00 7.99 -7.72
N GLN A 107 -10.66 6.90 -7.34
CA GLN A 107 -10.65 5.67 -8.12
C GLN A 107 -12.07 5.13 -8.21
N VAL A 108 -12.48 4.72 -9.40
CA VAL A 108 -13.81 4.16 -9.68
C VAL A 108 -13.67 2.89 -10.48
N GLY A 109 -14.58 1.95 -10.26
CA GLY A 109 -14.49 0.68 -10.96
C GLY A 109 -15.51 -0.34 -10.54
N ARG A 110 -15.27 -1.57 -11.00
CA ARG A 110 -15.97 -2.78 -10.57
C ARG A 110 -14.94 -3.77 -10.06
N ASN A 111 -15.19 -4.35 -8.90
CA ASN A 111 -14.33 -5.38 -8.31
C ASN A 111 -15.21 -6.47 -7.67
N PHE A 112 -15.03 -7.72 -8.09
CA PHE A 112 -15.81 -8.87 -7.62
C PHE A 112 -17.33 -8.62 -7.55
N ASP A 113 -17.89 -8.12 -8.67
CA ASP A 113 -19.30 -7.77 -8.86
C ASP A 113 -19.87 -6.57 -8.10
N ALA A 114 -19.07 -5.92 -7.26
CA ALA A 114 -19.44 -4.63 -6.69
C ALA A 114 -18.84 -3.50 -7.52
N ASP A 115 -19.66 -2.52 -7.90
CA ASP A 115 -19.13 -1.23 -8.32
C ASP A 115 -18.60 -0.49 -7.09
N TYR A 116 -17.57 0.32 -7.24
CA TYR A 116 -16.97 1.04 -6.13
C TYR A 116 -16.47 2.43 -6.51
N LEU A 117 -16.43 3.29 -5.49
CA LEU A 117 -15.75 4.58 -5.48
C LEU A 117 -14.78 4.59 -4.29
N LEU A 118 -13.52 4.92 -4.55
CA LEU A 118 -12.47 4.99 -3.56
C LEU A 118 -11.84 6.38 -3.58
N TRP A 119 -11.91 7.06 -2.44
CA TRP A 119 -11.16 8.28 -2.19
C TRP A 119 -9.93 7.95 -1.37
N THR A 120 -8.80 8.54 -1.73
CA THR A 120 -7.55 8.41 -0.97
C THR A 120 -6.96 9.79 -0.69
N ALA A 121 -6.36 9.93 0.49
CA ALA A 121 -5.54 11.08 0.83
C ALA A 121 -4.34 10.62 1.65
N LEU A 122 -3.16 11.08 1.29
CA LEU A 122 -1.89 10.77 1.94
C LEU A 122 -1.14 12.07 2.21
N ALA A 123 -0.84 12.34 3.47
CA ALA A 123 0.01 13.45 3.88
C ALA A 123 1.23 12.90 4.60
N ARG A 124 2.43 13.27 4.13
CA ARG A 124 3.70 13.04 4.80
C ARG A 124 4.27 14.37 5.21
N TYR A 125 4.67 14.49 6.47
CA TYR A 125 5.21 15.72 6.99
C TYR A 125 6.31 15.47 8.01
N LYS A 126 7.38 16.25 7.89
CA LYS A 126 8.43 16.35 8.89
C LYS A 126 8.05 17.47 9.86
N VAL A 127 7.46 17.10 11.01
CA VAL A 127 6.92 18.04 12.02
C VAL A 127 8.06 18.80 12.69
N THR A 128 9.15 18.11 13.02
CA THR A 128 10.43 18.68 13.50
C THR A 128 11.60 17.98 12.81
N SER A 129 12.85 18.38 13.06
CA SER A 129 14.03 17.68 12.52
C SER A 129 14.09 16.19 12.93
N GLU A 130 13.47 15.83 14.04
CA GLU A 130 13.47 14.50 14.66
C GLU A 130 12.10 13.78 14.61
N LEU A 131 11.02 14.50 14.31
CA LEU A 131 9.66 13.95 14.25
C LEU A 131 9.12 13.96 12.81
N SER A 132 8.75 12.78 12.33
CA SER A 132 8.06 12.63 11.04
C SER A 132 6.75 11.87 11.23
N THR A 133 5.72 12.33 10.53
CA THR A 133 4.38 11.75 10.58
C THR A 133 3.85 11.58 9.16
N GLU A 134 3.21 10.44 8.94
CA GLU A 134 2.42 10.13 7.77
C GLU A 134 0.99 9.82 8.20
N TYR A 135 0.03 10.39 7.49
CA TYR A 135 -1.38 10.09 7.64
C TYR A 135 -1.97 9.68 6.29
N SER A 136 -2.59 8.51 6.24
CA SER A 136 -3.33 8.01 5.10
C SER A 136 -4.80 7.85 5.49
N LEU A 137 -5.67 8.32 4.61
CA LEU A 137 -7.11 8.22 4.70
C LEU A 137 -7.62 7.53 3.43
N GLN A 138 -8.48 6.53 3.60
CA GLN A 138 -9.20 5.92 2.49
C GLN A 138 -10.68 5.82 2.83
N ARG A 139 -11.53 6.15 1.86
CA ARG A 139 -12.96 5.94 1.91
C ARG A 139 -13.38 5.10 0.72
N LEU A 140 -13.75 3.85 0.98
CA LEU A 140 -14.30 2.94 0.00
C LEU A 140 -15.84 2.93 0.13
N GLU A 141 -16.51 3.16 -0.98
CA GLU A 141 -17.96 3.08 -1.12
C GLU A 141 -18.27 1.99 -2.13
N LEU A 142 -19.15 1.05 -1.76
CA LEU A 142 -19.56 -0.06 -2.60
C LEU A 142 -20.99 0.16 -3.08
N THR A 143 -21.30 -0.29 -4.29
CA THR A 143 -22.65 -0.25 -4.85
C THR A 143 -22.89 -1.49 -5.72
N PRO A 144 -23.87 -2.35 -5.40
CA PRO A 144 -24.67 -2.35 -4.16
C PRO A 144 -23.82 -2.72 -2.94
N ASP A 145 -24.20 -2.24 -1.75
CA ASP A 145 -23.54 -2.58 -0.48
C ASP A 145 -24.51 -3.28 0.49
N PRO A 146 -24.98 -4.50 0.18
CA PRO A 146 -25.98 -5.18 0.99
C PRO A 146 -25.46 -5.60 2.37
N GLN A 147 -24.14 -5.66 2.55
CA GLN A 147 -23.49 -6.10 3.79
C GLN A 147 -22.90 -4.94 4.60
N GLY A 148 -23.08 -3.68 4.16
CA GLY A 148 -22.54 -2.50 4.85
C GLY A 148 -21.01 -2.49 4.94
N GLN A 149 -20.32 -2.96 3.89
CA GLN A 149 -18.86 -3.11 3.82
C GLN A 149 -18.13 -1.86 3.33
N SER A 150 -18.86 -0.80 2.92
CA SER A 150 -18.27 0.51 2.68
C SER A 150 -17.49 0.98 3.90
N THR A 151 -16.22 1.30 3.74
CA THR A 151 -15.29 1.45 4.86
C THR A 151 -14.53 2.76 4.85
N TRP A 152 -14.19 3.22 6.04
CA TRP A 152 -13.17 4.22 6.30
C TRP A 152 -11.94 3.52 6.86
N ILE A 153 -10.78 3.79 6.26
CA ILE A 153 -9.49 3.29 6.74
C ILE A 153 -8.60 4.48 7.03
N HIS A 154 -8.17 4.58 8.29
CA HIS A 154 -7.21 5.57 8.73
C HIS A 154 -5.91 4.85 9.07
N VAL A 155 -4.78 5.38 8.62
CA VAL A 155 -3.46 4.89 9.00
C VAL A 155 -2.60 6.07 9.41
N VAL A 156 -2.03 6.02 10.61
CA VAL A 156 -1.05 7.00 11.09
C VAL A 156 0.27 6.26 11.29
N ARG A 157 1.35 6.82 10.77
CA ARG A 157 2.72 6.34 11.03
C ARG A 157 3.55 7.50 11.53
N THR A 158 4.18 7.33 12.68
CA THR A 158 5.00 8.38 13.29
C THR A 158 6.34 7.82 13.69
N ASN A 159 7.41 8.54 13.39
CA ASN A 159 8.75 8.23 13.88
C ASN A 159 9.29 9.42 14.67
N GLN A 160 9.67 9.17 15.92
CA GLN A 160 10.36 10.11 16.79
C GLN A 160 11.79 9.61 17.01
N PHE A 161 12.77 10.42 16.61
CA PHE A 161 14.18 10.17 16.89
C PHE A 161 14.60 10.96 18.14
N PHE A 162 15.26 10.31 19.09
CA PHE A 162 15.92 11.00 20.21
C PHE A 162 17.41 11.20 19.88
N THR A 163 17.99 10.17 19.26
CA THR A 163 19.28 10.21 18.58
C THR A 163 19.19 9.39 17.29
N LYS A 164 20.26 9.34 16.50
CA LYS A 164 20.34 8.45 15.32
C LYS A 164 20.20 6.96 15.67
N ASP A 165 20.47 6.59 16.93
CA ASP A 165 20.55 5.21 17.43
C ASP A 165 19.43 4.87 18.43
N LEU A 166 18.63 5.86 18.83
CA LEU A 166 17.54 5.73 19.78
C LEU A 166 16.27 6.38 19.22
N PHE A 167 15.27 5.58 18.89
CA PHE A 167 14.05 6.08 18.29
C PHE A 167 12.82 5.23 18.60
N VAL A 168 11.65 5.83 18.45
CA VAL A 168 10.34 5.19 18.60
C VAL A 168 9.57 5.32 17.29
N ARG A 169 8.91 4.23 16.92
CA ARG A 169 7.97 4.16 15.81
C ARG A 169 6.59 3.83 16.33
N LEU A 170 5.60 4.59 15.88
CA LEU A 170 4.18 4.38 16.15
C LEU A 170 3.48 4.07 14.84
N PHE A 171 2.63 3.05 14.87
CA PHE A 171 1.71 2.73 13.80
C PHE A 171 0.31 2.58 14.40
N LEU A 172 -0.65 3.32 13.84
CA LEU A 172 -2.06 3.21 14.17
C LEU A 172 -2.83 2.89 12.90
N GLN A 173 -3.80 2.01 12.99
CA GLN A 173 -4.74 1.76 11.90
C GLN A 173 -6.14 1.55 12.45
N THR A 174 -7.11 2.22 11.85
CA THR A 174 -8.53 1.93 12.05
C THR A 174 -9.20 1.50 10.76
N ASN A 175 -10.19 0.61 10.82
CA ASN A 175 -11.04 0.22 9.69
C ASN A 175 -12.47 0.01 10.19
N SER A 176 -13.43 0.79 9.66
CA SER A 176 -14.80 0.83 10.16
C SER A 176 -15.63 -0.41 9.81
N ALA A 177 -15.40 -1.06 8.68
CA ALA A 177 -16.22 -2.21 8.25
C ALA A 177 -15.92 -3.50 9.05
N ILE A 178 -14.73 -3.60 9.65
CA ILE A 178 -14.31 -4.77 10.45
C ILE A 178 -13.99 -4.38 11.91
N ASP A 179 -14.40 -3.19 12.35
CA ASP A 179 -14.12 -2.65 13.69
C ASP A 179 -12.66 -2.84 14.14
N ARG A 180 -11.73 -2.71 13.18
CA ARG A 180 -10.32 -3.00 13.44
C ARG A 180 -9.66 -1.75 13.99
N ASN A 181 -9.04 -1.89 15.16
CA ASN A 181 -8.22 -0.86 15.80
C ASN A 181 -6.87 -1.48 16.17
N ASN A 182 -5.85 -1.22 15.35
CA ASN A 182 -4.50 -1.75 15.53
C ASN A 182 -3.56 -0.64 16.00
N VAL A 183 -2.78 -0.94 17.04
CA VAL A 183 -1.76 -0.06 17.59
C VAL A 183 -0.46 -0.85 17.68
N GLN A 184 0.62 -0.31 17.12
CA GLN A 184 1.96 -0.85 17.27
C GLN A 184 2.92 0.25 17.69
N VAL A 185 3.69 -0.01 18.74
CA VAL A 185 4.75 0.87 19.21
C VAL A 185 6.03 0.08 19.24
N VAL A 186 7.05 0.54 18.50
CA VAL A 186 8.37 -0.10 18.47
C VAL A 186 9.40 0.89 18.95
N PHE A 187 9.99 0.60 20.10
CA PHE A 187 11.18 1.29 20.60
C PHE A 187 12.42 0.54 20.11
N VAL A 188 13.38 1.27 19.56
CA VAL A 188 14.63 0.72 19.04
C VAL A 188 15.81 1.45 19.66
N TYR A 189 16.74 0.67 20.20
CA TYR A 189 18.03 1.14 20.67
C TYR A 189 19.16 0.36 20.00
N ARG A 190 20.06 1.07 19.32
CA ARG A 190 21.24 0.51 18.66
C ARG A 190 22.47 0.82 19.51
N TYR A 191 22.86 -0.12 20.36
CA TYR A 191 24.01 0.08 21.26
C TYR A 191 25.36 -0.05 20.54
N GLN A 192 25.40 -0.76 19.41
CA GLN A 192 26.61 -0.90 18.58
C GLN A 192 26.22 -0.94 17.09
N PRO A 193 25.85 0.18 16.46
CA PRO A 193 25.42 0.17 15.06
C PRO A 193 26.57 -0.25 14.11
N PRO A 194 26.34 -1.06 13.07
CA PRO A 194 25.10 -1.79 12.72
C PRO A 194 24.96 -3.17 13.43
N PHE A 195 25.93 -3.57 14.24
CA PHE A 195 26.11 -4.93 14.77
C PHE A 195 25.28 -5.28 16.02
N GLY A 196 24.73 -4.30 16.75
CA GLY A 196 24.07 -4.49 18.03
C GLY A 196 22.79 -3.68 18.17
N THR A 197 21.64 -4.35 18.33
CA THR A 197 20.33 -3.69 18.49
C THR A 197 19.44 -4.41 19.51
N ILE A 198 18.65 -3.63 20.24
CA ILE A 198 17.56 -4.10 21.08
C ILE A 198 16.28 -3.39 20.63
N GLN A 199 15.21 -4.16 20.43
CA GLN A 199 13.89 -3.65 20.05
C GLN A 199 12.85 -4.16 21.03
N PHE A 200 12.01 -3.25 21.50
CA PHE A 200 10.81 -3.55 22.27
C PHE A 200 9.61 -3.17 21.42
N ALA A 201 8.77 -4.13 21.07
CA ALA A 201 7.57 -3.89 20.30
C ALA A 201 6.33 -4.25 21.12
N TYR A 202 5.42 -3.31 21.27
CA TYR A 202 4.08 -3.54 21.76
C TYR A 202 3.12 -3.54 20.56
N GLN A 203 2.20 -4.48 20.53
CA GLN A 203 1.14 -4.55 19.54
C GLN A 203 -0.20 -4.86 20.21
N ARG A 204 -1.25 -4.15 19.79
CA ARG A 204 -2.64 -4.42 20.13
C ARG A 204 -3.48 -4.51 18.88
N GLY A 205 -4.42 -5.45 18.85
CA GLY A 205 -5.36 -5.60 17.73
C GLY A 205 -4.78 -6.40 16.55
N THR A 206 -4.02 -7.44 16.88
CA THR A 206 -3.61 -8.49 15.94
C THR A 206 -4.84 -9.23 15.42
N ALA A 207 -5.09 -9.16 14.13
CA ALA A 207 -6.01 -10.05 13.44
C ALA A 207 -5.42 -10.46 12.10
N ALA A 208 -5.82 -11.64 11.62
CA ALA A 208 -5.53 -12.04 10.26
C ALA A 208 -6.11 -11.02 9.27
N PHE A 209 -5.63 -11.06 8.04
CA PHE A 209 -6.15 -10.18 6.99
C PHE A 209 -7.67 -10.39 6.80
N GLY A 210 -8.44 -9.30 6.69
CA GLY A 210 -9.89 -9.34 6.49
C GLY A 210 -10.74 -9.72 7.71
N GLN A 211 -10.14 -9.93 8.89
CA GLN A 211 -10.88 -10.29 10.10
C GLN A 211 -11.03 -9.13 11.07
N GLN A 212 -12.10 -9.17 11.86
CA GLN A 212 -12.28 -8.28 12.98
C GLN A 212 -11.11 -8.39 13.96
N SER A 213 -10.74 -7.26 14.56
CA SER A 213 -9.62 -7.19 15.50
C SER A 213 -9.99 -7.86 16.82
N THR A 214 -9.48 -9.07 17.08
CA THR A 214 -9.49 -9.59 18.45
C THR A 214 -8.50 -8.77 19.29
N GLN A 215 -8.95 -8.22 20.42
CA GLN A 215 -8.19 -7.24 21.22
C GLN A 215 -7.05 -7.87 22.03
N GLY A 216 -6.27 -8.77 21.43
CA GLY A 216 -5.05 -9.29 22.03
C GLY A 216 -4.00 -8.18 22.18
N ASN A 217 -3.24 -8.26 23.27
CA ASN A 217 -2.04 -7.46 23.49
C ASN A 217 -0.83 -8.40 23.39
N THR A 218 0.21 -7.97 22.69
CA THR A 218 1.45 -8.74 22.58
C THR A 218 2.64 -7.83 22.77
N LEU A 219 3.61 -8.31 23.53
CA LEU A 219 4.90 -7.65 23.73
C LEU A 219 5.98 -8.56 23.13
N PHE A 220 6.85 -7.98 22.32
CA PHE A 220 8.00 -8.66 21.74
C PHE A 220 9.28 -7.95 22.16
N VAL A 221 10.30 -8.74 22.45
CA VAL A 221 11.67 -8.27 22.63
C VAL A 221 12.54 -8.97 21.59
N LYS A 222 13.29 -8.18 20.82
CA LYS A 222 14.27 -8.68 19.86
C LYS A 222 15.64 -8.10 20.17
N ALA A 223 16.59 -8.95 20.49
CA ALA A 223 18.00 -8.59 20.58
C ALA A 223 18.75 -9.18 19.39
N THR A 224 19.72 -8.43 18.85
CA THR A 224 20.59 -8.91 17.78
C THR A 224 21.99 -8.39 18.05
N THR A 225 22.96 -9.30 18.01
CA THR A 225 24.39 -9.00 18.13
C THR A 225 25.14 -9.79 17.07
N VAL A 226 26.09 -9.16 16.40
CA VAL A 226 27.02 -9.82 15.48
C VAL A 226 28.41 -9.70 16.08
N PHE A 227 29.12 -10.83 16.13
CA PHE A 227 30.48 -10.96 16.64
C PHE A 227 31.48 -10.97 15.49
#